data_AF-A0A0P9D0B9-F1
#
_entry.id   AF-A0A0P9D0B9-F1
#
_cell.length_a   1.000
_cell.length_b   1.000
_cell.length_c   1.000
_cell.angle_alpha   90.00
_cell.angle_beta   90.00
_cell.angle_gamma   90.00
#
_symmetry.space_group_name_H-M   'P 1'
#
loop_
_entity.id
_entity.type
_entity.pdbx_description
1 polymer ?
#
loop_
_entity_poly.entity_id
_entity_poly.type
_entity_poly.pdbx_seq_one_letter_code
_entity_poly.pdbx_strand_id
1 'polypeptide(L)' 'KVREAKAMAGDRPVLIGSGGDERNIGAFMEVIDGVIVGSSIKIDGRCENPVELERVRRFVGAARG' A
#
# COMPACT_ATOMS: atom_id res chain seq x y z
N LYS A 1 7.69 -12.26 -7.16
CA LYS A 1 6.28 -12.25 -6.71
C LYS A 1 5.48 -11.06 -7.25
N VAL A 2 5.61 -9.82 -6.73
CA VAL A 2 4.78 -8.68 -7.20
C VAL A 2 5.03 -8.33 -8.68
N ARG A 3 6.30 -8.27 -9.11
CA ARG A 3 6.66 -8.05 -10.53
C ARG A 3 6.15 -9.15 -11.47
N GLU A 4 6.21 -10.41 -11.04
CA GLU A 4 5.66 -11.55 -11.80
C GLU A 4 4.14 -11.46 -11.90
N ALA A 5 3.44 -11.12 -10.81
CA ALA A 5 2.00 -10.92 -10.82
C ALA A 5 1.59 -9.80 -11.79
N LYS A 6 2.31 -8.67 -11.81
CA LYS A 6 2.11 -7.59 -12.79
C LYS A 6 2.35 -8.05 -14.22
N ALA A 7 3.43 -8.78 -14.48
CA ALA A 7 3.74 -9.30 -15.82
C ALA A 7 2.66 -10.28 -16.33
N MET A 8 2.09 -11.12 -15.46
CA MET A 8 1.02 -12.06 -15.82
C MET A 8 -0.36 -11.41 -15.95
N ALA A 9 -0.58 -10.24 -15.35
CA ALA A 9 -1.88 -9.57 -15.35
C ALA A 9 -2.26 -8.98 -16.72
N GLY A 10 -1.27 -8.75 -17.60
CA GLY A 10 -1.46 -8.04 -18.87
C GLY A 10 -1.98 -6.61 -18.60
N ASP A 11 -3.07 -6.24 -19.27
CA ASP A 11 -3.68 -4.91 -19.13
C ASP A 11 -4.57 -4.76 -17.88
N ARG A 12 -4.71 -5.81 -17.06
CA ARG A 12 -5.56 -5.73 -15.86
C ARG A 12 -4.83 -4.99 -14.73
N PRO A 13 -5.50 -4.05 -14.03
CA PRO A 13 -4.92 -3.41 -12.86
C PRO A 13 -4.59 -4.43 -11.77
N VAL A 14 -3.42 -4.28 -11.16
CA VAL A 14 -2.94 -5.06 -10.03
C VAL A 14 -2.90 -4.17 -8.80
N LEU A 15 -3.61 -4.58 -7.77
CA LEU A 15 -3.61 -3.92 -6.48
C LEU A 15 -3.03 -4.86 -5.42
N ILE A 16 -2.22 -4.34 -4.50
CA ILE A 16 -1.85 -5.08 -3.29
C ILE A 16 -2.88 -4.79 -2.19
N GLY A 17 -3.32 -5.83 -1.50
CA GLY A 17 -4.31 -5.71 -0.42
C GLY A 17 -3.74 -5.77 1.00
N SER A 18 -2.48 -6.19 1.17
CA SER A 18 -1.84 -6.34 2.47
C SER A 18 -0.33 -6.12 2.39
N GLY A 19 0.29 -5.91 3.55
CA GLY A 19 1.75 -5.76 3.67
C GLY A 19 2.31 -4.38 3.31
N GLY A 20 1.47 -3.44 2.85
CA GLY A 20 1.88 -2.06 2.56
C GLY A 20 1.97 -1.18 3.81
N ASP A 21 3.11 -0.49 3.99
CA ASP A 21 3.31 0.56 4.98
C ASP A 21 4.23 1.67 4.45
N GLU A 22 4.44 2.73 5.25
CA GLU A 22 5.23 3.91 4.86
C GLU A 22 6.70 3.61 4.48
N ARG A 23 7.24 2.44 4.87
CA ARG A 23 8.63 2.06 4.61
C ARG A 23 8.81 1.31 3.28
N ASN A 24 7.73 0.75 2.74
CA ASN A 24 7.80 -0.13 1.56
C ASN A 24 6.86 0.26 0.42
N ILE A 25 5.87 1.12 0.66
CA ILE A 25 4.83 1.39 -0.34
C ILE A 25 5.39 2.03 -1.62
N GLY A 26 6.39 2.91 -1.53
CA GLY A 26 7.01 3.52 -2.71
C GLY A 26 7.56 2.46 -3.69
N ALA A 27 8.31 1.48 -3.17
CA ALA A 27 8.84 0.38 -3.98
C ALA A 27 7.75 -0.51 -4.61
N PHE A 28 6.59 -0.64 -3.96
CA PHE A 28 5.47 -1.35 -4.56
C PHE A 28 4.81 -0.54 -5.68
N MET A 29 4.61 0.77 -5.48
CA MET A 29 3.98 1.68 -6.45
C MET A 29 4.79 1.83 -7.75
N GLU A 30 6.09 1.51 -7.76
CA GLU A 30 6.88 1.39 -9.00
C GLU A 30 6.39 0.27 -9.94
N VAL A 31 5.58 -0.66 -9.44
CA VAL A 31 5.21 -1.90 -10.15
C VAL A 31 3.70 -2.07 -10.28
N ILE A 32 2.93 -1.69 -9.26
CA ILE A 32 1.49 -1.94 -9.18
C ILE A 32 0.68 -0.69 -9.50
N ASP A 33 -0.61 -0.87 -9.77
CA ASP A 33 -1.51 0.23 -10.15
C ASP A 33 -2.21 0.87 -8.95
N GLY A 34 -2.17 0.21 -7.79
CA GLY A 34 -2.75 0.76 -6.57
C GLY A 34 -2.62 -0.15 -5.35
N VAL A 35 -3.12 0.34 -4.22
CA VAL A 35 -3.05 -0.35 -2.93
C VAL A 35 -4.35 -0.17 -2.17
N ILE A 36 -4.79 -1.24 -1.50
CA ILE A 36 -5.81 -1.18 -0.45
C ILE A 36 -5.07 -1.29 0.88
N VAL A 37 -5.13 -0.24 1.69
CA VAL A 37 -4.41 -0.14 2.96
C VAL A 37 -5.37 -0.25 4.14
N GLY A 38 -4.94 -0.95 5.19
CA GLY A 38 -5.73 -1.20 6.40
C GLY A 38 -4.94 -0.87 7.65
N SER A 39 -4.53 -1.91 8.38
CA SER A 39 -3.91 -1.80 9.71
C SER A 39 -2.75 -0.80 9.81
N SER A 40 -1.90 -0.65 8.79
CA SER A 40 -0.71 0.21 8.86
C SER A 40 -1.02 1.71 9.05
N ILE A 41 -2.22 2.16 8.68
CA ILE A 41 -2.69 3.54 8.89
C ILE A 41 -3.62 3.70 10.09
N LYS A 42 -3.89 2.62 10.84
CA LYS A 42 -4.70 2.65 12.05
C LYS A 42 -3.86 2.89 13.28
N ILE A 43 -4.45 3.47 14.32
CA ILE A 43 -3.81 3.60 15.64
C ILE A 43 -3.37 2.20 16.11
N ASP A 44 -2.11 2.10 16.56
CA ASP A 44 -1.46 0.87 17.03
C ASP A 44 -1.42 -0.30 16.03
N GLY A 45 -1.68 -0.06 14.73
CA GLY A 45 -1.66 -1.12 13.74
C GLY A 45 -2.86 -2.08 13.82
N ARG A 46 -3.97 -1.66 14.45
CA ARG A 46 -5.14 -2.51 14.73
C ARG A 46 -6.33 -2.15 13.84
N CYS A 47 -6.95 -3.12 13.18
CA CYS A 47 -8.00 -2.84 12.20
C CYS A 47 -9.28 -2.27 12.83
N GLU A 48 -9.56 -2.67 14.07
CA GLU A 48 -10.64 -2.20 14.93
C GLU A 48 -10.48 -0.73 15.36
N ASN A 49 -9.26 -0.20 15.31
CA ASN A 49 -8.97 1.14 15.77
C ASN A 49 -9.32 2.21 14.70
N PRO A 50 -9.47 3.49 15.12
CA PRO A 50 -9.58 4.61 14.21
C PRO A 50 -8.35 4.76 13.29
N VAL A 51 -8.55 5.44 12.16
CA VAL A 51 -7.45 5.86 11.27
C VAL A 51 -6.65 6.96 11.96
N GLU A 52 -5.33 6.88 11.91
CA GLU A 52 -4.41 7.89 12.44
C GLU A 52 -3.92 8.81 11.32
N LEU A 53 -4.24 10.10 11.43
CA LEU A 53 -3.97 11.08 10.37
C LEU A 53 -2.49 11.18 9.98
N GLU A 54 -1.59 11.12 10.97
CA GLU A 54 -0.15 11.22 10.72
C GLU A 54 0.37 10.02 9.91
N ARG A 55 -0.07 8.80 10.25
CA ARG A 55 0.25 7.58 9.49
C ARG A 55 -0.26 7.64 8.06
N VAL A 56 -1.47 8.17 7.84
CA VAL A 56 -2.00 8.38 6.49
C VAL A 56 -1.10 9.33 5.71
N ARG A 57 -0.69 10.45 6.30
CA ARG A 57 0.20 11.42 5.65
C ARG A 57 1.53 10.79 5.26
N ARG A 58 2.15 10.03 6.17
CA ARG A 58 3.41 9.31 5.88
C ARG A 58 3.24 8.27 4.78
N PHE A 59 2.19 7.46 4.85
CA PHE A 59 1.89 6.44 3.83
C PHE A 59 1.65 7.06 2.44
N VAL A 60 0.77 8.05 2.35
CA VAL A 60 0.45 8.72 1.07
C VAL A 60 1.66 9.49 0.54
N GLY A 61 2.45 10.12 1.42
CA GLY A 61 3.71 10.77 1.04
C GLY A 61 4.69 9.78 0.42
N ALA A 62 4.92 8.64 1.08
CA ALA A 62 5.80 7.59 0.59
C ALA A 62 5.29 6.89 -0.69
N ALA A 63 3.97 6.89 -0.93
CA ALA A 63 3.37 6.28 -2.12
C ALA A 63 3.38 7.20 -3.36
N ARG A 64 3.59 8.50 -3.17
CA ARG A 64 3.58 9.51 -4.24
C ARG A 64 4.96 10.02 -4.64
N GLY A 65 5.96 9.83 -3.78
CA GLY A 65 7.37 10.13 -4.07
C GLY A 65 7.98 9.05 -4.94
#